data_AF-A0A1F4JHB3-F1
#
_entry.id   AF-A0A1F4JHB3-F1
#
_cell.length_a   1.000
_cell.length_b   1.000
_cell.length_c   1.000
_cell.angle_alpha   90.00
_cell.angle_beta   90.00
_cell.angle_gamma   90.00
#
_symmetry.space_group_name_H-M   'P 1'
#
loop_
_entity.id
_entity.type
_entity.pdbx_description
1 polymer ?
#
loop_
_entity_poly.entity_id
_entity_poly.type
_entity_poly.pdbx_seq_one_letter_code
_entity_poly.pdbx_strand_id
1 'polypeptide(L)'
;MTALRCTQKLLTALRTQPAAPADAATGNPSAALLGDWTMNLLHVRPMKLVLAVSEHDRLGLLVEAAPFSTLPQRFTGALFAHLLTLGVPPDIARRECDAMQPLVITATTGYDNRRSIQGNMTDYTFLIEWLLEQKMPLADINARLARQISKPTGHAWPGELVKKRLCGK
;
A
#
# COMPACT_ATOMS: atom_id res chain seq x y z
N MET A 1 2.89 10.64 -10.64
CA MET A 1 1.72 10.89 -9.77
C MET A 1 1.06 9.57 -9.46
N THR A 2 0.73 9.36 -8.19
CA THR A 2 0.08 8.14 -7.71
C THR A 2 -1.01 8.51 -6.70
N ALA A 3 -2.17 7.85 -6.81
CA ALA A 3 -3.27 8.06 -5.88
C ALA A 3 -3.12 7.20 -4.63
N LEU A 4 -3.23 7.84 -3.46
CA LEU A 4 -3.42 7.21 -2.16
C LEU A 4 -4.92 7.19 -1.86
N ARG A 5 -5.59 6.11 -2.29
CA ARG A 5 -7.03 5.88 -2.16
C ARG A 5 -7.34 5.50 -0.71
N CYS A 6 -7.76 6.47 0.08
CA CYS A 6 -7.97 6.31 1.51
C CYS A 6 -9.43 5.93 1.83
N THR A 7 -9.62 4.98 2.74
CA THR A 7 -10.95 4.69 3.28
C THR A 7 -11.49 5.90 4.04
N GLN A 8 -12.82 6.00 4.18
CA GLN A 8 -13.46 7.10 4.90
C GLN A 8 -12.90 7.27 6.32
N LYS A 9 -12.64 6.14 7.00
CA LYS A 9 -12.04 6.11 8.34
C LYS A 9 -10.66 6.79 8.37
N LEU A 10 -9.82 6.53 7.36
CA LEU A 10 -8.51 7.16 7.24
C LEU A 10 -8.62 8.63 6.84
N LEU A 11 -9.51 8.99 5.92
CA LEU A 11 -9.75 10.38 5.52
C LEU A 11 -10.18 11.26 6.71
N THR A 12 -11.10 10.76 7.55
CA THR A 12 -11.51 11.44 8.77
C THR A 12 -10.33 11.64 9.73
N ALA A 13 -9.43 10.66 9.85
CA ALA A 13 -8.24 10.78 10.70
C ALA A 13 -7.19 11.75 10.12
N LEU A 14 -7.05 11.80 8.80
CA LEU A 14 -6.16 12.74 8.08
C LEU A 14 -6.70 14.17 8.08
N ARG A 15 -7.99 14.39 8.35
CA ARG A 15 -8.68 15.69 8.26
C ARG A 15 -8.45 16.40 6.92
N THR A 16 -8.36 15.61 5.84
CA THR A 16 -8.07 16.09 4.49
C THR A 16 -9.28 15.85 3.61
N GLN A 17 -9.63 16.85 2.79
CA GLN A 17 -10.64 16.68 1.76
C GLN A 17 -10.02 15.91 0.58
N PRO A 18 -10.54 14.73 0.20
CA PRO A 18 -9.97 13.96 -0.88
C PRO A 18 -10.14 14.70 -2.22
N ALA A 19 -9.13 14.62 -3.07
CA ALA A 19 -9.26 15.06 -4.45
C ALA A 19 -10.25 14.17 -5.22
N ALA A 20 -10.81 14.70 -6.32
CA ALA A 20 -11.64 13.91 -7.21
C ALA A 20 -10.85 12.69 -7.75
N PRO A 21 -11.49 11.53 -7.93
CA PRO A 21 -10.83 10.36 -8.50
C PRO A 21 -10.23 10.70 -9.87
N ALA A 22 -8.91 10.58 -10.01
CA ALA A 22 -8.21 10.92 -11.26
C ALA A 22 -8.68 10.06 -12.45
N ASP A 23 -9.18 8.85 -12.17
CA ASP A 23 -9.71 7.90 -13.15
C ASP A 23 -10.83 8.48 -14.02
N ALA A 24 -11.58 9.46 -13.50
CA ALA A 24 -12.67 10.09 -14.24
C ALA A 24 -12.26 11.36 -15.02
N ALA A 25 -11.10 11.96 -14.73
CA ALA A 25 -10.75 13.29 -15.24
C ALA A 25 -9.56 13.31 -16.22
N THR A 26 -8.66 12.32 -16.20
CA THR A 26 -7.47 12.34 -17.07
C THR A 26 -7.10 11.02 -17.75
N GLY A 27 -7.63 9.87 -17.30
CA GLY A 27 -7.38 8.56 -17.93
C GLY A 27 -5.91 8.10 -17.96
N ASN A 28 -4.99 8.84 -17.32
CA ASN A 28 -3.57 8.53 -17.35
C ASN A 28 -3.22 7.56 -16.22
N PRO A 29 -2.63 6.39 -16.52
CA PRO A 29 -2.16 5.45 -15.51
C PRO A 29 -1.07 6.08 -14.64
N SER A 30 -0.95 5.62 -13.39
CA SER A 30 0.16 5.99 -12.50
C SER A 30 1.50 5.74 -13.20
N ALA A 31 2.42 6.70 -13.11
CA ALA A 31 3.78 6.55 -13.64
C ALA A 31 4.59 5.53 -12.83
N ALA A 32 4.21 5.29 -11.58
CA ALA A 32 4.79 4.24 -10.73
C ALA A 32 4.25 2.87 -11.15
N LEU A 33 5.14 1.90 -11.32
CA LEU A 33 4.83 0.57 -11.85
C LEU A 33 3.94 -0.23 -10.90
N LEU A 34 4.02 -0.03 -9.58
CA LEU A 34 3.15 -0.70 -8.60
C LEU A 34 1.71 -0.18 -8.61
N GLY A 35 1.46 0.91 -9.34
CA GLY A 35 0.15 1.52 -9.49
C GLY A 35 -0.28 2.33 -8.28
N ASP A 36 -1.58 2.56 -8.18
CA ASP A 36 -2.17 3.26 -7.04
C ASP A 36 -2.21 2.39 -5.79
N TRP A 37 -2.46 3.04 -4.65
CA TRP A 37 -2.46 2.38 -3.35
C TRP A 37 -3.79 2.60 -2.64
N THR A 38 -4.39 1.52 -2.18
CA THR A 38 -5.55 1.61 -1.28
C THR A 38 -5.09 1.53 0.17
N MET A 39 -5.49 2.50 0.97
CA MET A 39 -5.03 2.68 2.35
C MET A 39 -6.19 2.63 3.35
N ASN A 40 -6.03 1.83 4.40
CA ASN A 40 -7.01 1.69 5.47
C ASN A 40 -6.37 1.88 6.84
N LEU A 41 -7.09 2.57 7.72
CA LEU A 41 -6.68 2.75 9.11
C LEU A 41 -7.04 1.51 9.94
N LEU A 42 -6.05 0.84 10.52
CA LEU A 42 -6.21 -0.24 11.48
C LEU A 42 -6.11 0.29 12.91
N HIS A 43 -7.05 -0.11 13.76
CA HIS A 43 -7.06 0.27 15.18
C HIS A 43 -6.59 -0.91 16.02
N VAL A 44 -5.27 -1.07 16.14
CA VAL A 44 -4.63 -2.21 16.81
C VAL A 44 -3.89 -1.75 18.07
N ARG A 45 -4.49 -1.92 19.24
CA ARG A 45 -3.91 -1.40 20.49
C ARG A 45 -2.50 -1.98 20.74
N PRO A 46 -1.52 -1.18 21.20
CA PRO A 46 -1.64 0.23 21.60
C PRO A 46 -1.48 1.25 20.46
N MET A 47 -1.21 0.81 19.22
CA MET A 47 -0.85 1.68 18.10
C MET A 47 -2.00 1.94 17.11
N LYS A 48 -1.83 2.89 16.20
CA LYS A 48 -2.67 3.02 15.01
C LYS A 48 -1.77 2.75 13.82
N LEU A 49 -2.17 1.82 12.96
CA LEU A 49 -1.41 1.47 11.76
C LEU A 49 -2.22 1.80 10.52
N VAL A 50 -1.54 2.07 9.42
CA VAL A 50 -2.16 2.16 8.11
C VAL A 50 -1.68 0.98 7.28
N LEU A 51 -2.63 0.18 6.81
CA LEU A 51 -2.40 -0.85 5.82
C LEU A 51 -2.59 -0.23 4.43
N ALA A 52 -1.54 -0.24 3.63
CA ALA A 52 -1.56 0.12 2.22
C ALA A 52 -1.44 -1.13 1.36
N VAL A 53 -2.22 -1.23 0.29
CA VAL A 53 -2.18 -2.34 -0.67
C VAL A 53 -2.03 -1.79 -2.07
N SER A 54 -1.02 -2.28 -2.81
CA SER A 54 -0.79 -1.85 -4.19
C SER A 54 -1.85 -2.40 -5.16
N GLU A 55 -2.15 -1.62 -6.20
CA GLU A 55 -3.18 -1.94 -7.18
C GLU A 55 -2.82 -3.12 -8.08
N HIS A 56 -1.55 -3.30 -8.44
CA HIS A 56 -1.20 -4.32 -9.42
C HIS A 56 -0.78 -5.65 -8.79
N ASP A 57 0.09 -5.61 -7.79
CA ASP A 57 0.70 -6.83 -7.23
C ASP A 57 0.17 -7.21 -5.85
N ARG A 58 -0.80 -6.45 -5.33
CA ARG A 58 -1.40 -6.63 -4.00
C ARG A 58 -0.35 -6.59 -2.88
N LEU A 59 0.74 -5.86 -3.06
CA LEU A 59 1.77 -5.74 -2.02
C LEU A 59 1.17 -5.02 -0.81
N GLY A 60 1.06 -5.73 0.31
CA GLY A 60 0.68 -5.17 1.59
C GLY A 60 1.87 -4.47 2.27
N LEU A 61 1.67 -3.24 2.72
CA LEU A 61 2.63 -2.48 3.50
C LEU A 61 1.94 -1.84 4.70
N LEU A 62 2.45 -2.11 5.89
CA LEU A 62 2.08 -1.44 7.12
C LEU A 62 3.05 -0.33 7.47
N VAL A 63 2.46 0.79 7.89
CA VAL A 63 3.18 1.95 8.45
C VAL A 63 2.45 2.45 9.70
N GLU A 64 3.17 3.05 10.65
CA GLU A 64 2.51 3.70 11.78
C GLU A 64 1.69 4.90 11.29
N ALA A 65 0.48 5.07 11.82
CA ALA A 65 -0.44 6.09 11.33
C ALA A 65 -0.05 7.51 11.77
N ALA A 66 0.44 7.67 13.00
CA ALA A 66 0.84 8.96 13.54
C ALA A 66 2.34 9.23 13.26
N PRO A 67 2.72 10.50 12.98
CA PRO A 67 1.86 11.66 12.74
C PRO A 67 1.21 11.61 11.35
N PHE A 68 -0.10 11.86 11.29
CA PHE A 68 -0.89 11.81 10.05
C PHE A 68 -0.47 12.84 8.99
N SER A 69 0.03 14.01 9.42
CA SER A 69 0.47 15.09 8.53
C SER A 69 1.66 14.72 7.65
N THR A 70 2.45 13.73 8.06
CA THR A 70 3.64 13.26 7.34
C THR A 70 3.46 11.85 6.78
N LEU A 71 2.24 11.31 6.86
CA LEU A 71 1.95 9.94 6.45
C LEU A 71 2.34 9.67 4.98
N PRO A 72 2.02 10.53 3.99
CA PRO A 72 2.40 10.26 2.59
C PRO A 72 3.93 10.14 2.41
N GLN A 73 4.71 11.05 3.01
CA GLN A 73 6.17 11.03 2.90
C GLN A 73 6.77 9.81 3.63
N ARG A 74 6.27 9.50 4.82
CA ARG A 74 6.70 8.32 5.60
C ARG A 74 6.34 7.02 4.90
N PHE A 75 5.20 6.99 4.22
CA PHE A 75 4.78 5.86 3.40
C PHE A 75 5.77 5.59 2.27
N THR A 76 6.19 6.61 1.50
CA THR A 76 7.22 6.43 0.45
C THR A 76 8.55 5.95 1.03
N GLY A 77 8.98 6.49 2.17
CA GLY A 77 10.19 6.02 2.86
C GLY A 77 10.11 4.56 3.32
N ALA A 78 8.96 4.15 3.87
CA ALA A 78 8.71 2.78 4.28
C ALA A 78 8.63 1.82 3.08
N LEU A 79 8.02 2.26 1.97
CA LEU A 79 7.98 1.49 0.73
C LEU A 79 9.38 1.26 0.20
N PHE A 80 10.21 2.31 0.11
CA PHE A 80 11.60 2.19 -0.32
C PHE A 80 12.34 1.15 0.50
N ALA A 81 12.31 1.26 1.83
CA ALA A 81 12.95 0.30 2.72
C ALA A 81 12.42 -1.13 2.50
N HIS A 82 11.10 -1.29 2.36
CA HIS A 82 10.51 -2.60 2.14
C HIS A 82 10.92 -3.21 0.79
N LEU A 83 10.96 -2.43 -0.29
CA LEU A 83 11.45 -2.90 -1.60
C LEU A 83 12.88 -3.43 -1.51
N LEU A 84 13.76 -2.77 -0.74
CA LEU A 84 15.12 -3.28 -0.49
C LEU A 84 15.10 -4.63 0.23
N THR A 85 14.21 -4.82 1.21
CA THR A 85 14.07 -6.12 1.91
C THR A 85 13.55 -7.24 1.00
N LEU A 86 12.82 -6.88 -0.06
CA LEU A 86 12.39 -7.82 -1.10
C LEU A 86 13.52 -8.11 -2.11
N GLY A 87 14.67 -7.46 -2.00
CA GLY A 87 15.80 -7.63 -2.91
C GLY A 87 15.68 -6.82 -4.21
N VAL A 88 14.83 -5.79 -4.24
CA VAL A 88 14.79 -4.84 -5.36
C VAL A 88 16.05 -3.96 -5.30
N PRO A 89 16.79 -3.80 -6.40
CA PRO A 89 17.97 -2.93 -6.45
C PRO A 89 17.66 -1.49 -6.01
N PRO A 90 18.55 -0.81 -5.25
CA PRO A 90 18.27 0.52 -4.70
C PRO A 90 17.95 1.59 -5.74
N ASP A 91 18.56 1.53 -6.93
CA ASP A 91 18.28 2.46 -8.03
C ASP A 91 16.88 2.24 -8.62
N ILE A 92 16.43 0.99 -8.73
CA ILE A 92 15.06 0.64 -9.16
C ILE A 92 14.04 1.07 -8.10
N ALA A 93 14.29 0.75 -6.83
CA ALA A 93 13.40 1.13 -5.73
C ALA A 93 13.27 2.66 -5.61
N ARG A 94 14.37 3.40 -5.82
CA ARG A 94 14.36 4.86 -5.87
C ARG A 94 13.52 5.38 -7.03
N ARG A 95 13.75 4.88 -8.26
CA ARG A 95 12.98 5.26 -9.45
C ARG A 95 11.48 5.07 -9.24
N GLU A 96 11.09 3.93 -8.66
CA GLU A 96 9.68 3.64 -8.36
C GLU A 96 9.10 4.67 -7.38
N CYS A 97 9.79 4.92 -6.26
CA CYS A 97 9.35 5.89 -5.25
C CYS A 97 9.27 7.33 -5.78
N ASP A 98 10.20 7.71 -6.66
CA ASP A 98 10.24 9.04 -7.29
C ASP A 98 9.10 9.18 -8.32
N ALA A 99 8.81 8.13 -9.10
CA ALA A 99 7.71 8.10 -10.08
C ALA A 99 6.32 8.25 -9.43
N MET A 100 6.20 7.89 -8.14
CA MET A 100 4.96 8.08 -7.39
C MET A 100 4.59 9.55 -7.19
N GLN A 101 5.56 10.47 -7.28
CA GLN A 101 5.31 11.89 -6.99
C GLN A 101 4.57 12.60 -8.14
N PRO A 102 3.70 13.58 -7.83
CA PRO A 102 3.16 13.88 -6.50
C PRO A 102 2.20 12.77 -6.02
N LEU A 103 2.12 12.57 -4.70
CA LEU A 103 1.11 11.72 -4.07
C LEU A 103 -0.20 12.50 -3.92
N VAL A 104 -1.31 11.93 -4.40
CA VAL A 104 -2.63 12.56 -4.32
C VAL A 104 -3.55 11.74 -3.44
N ILE A 105 -4.08 12.34 -2.38
CA ILE A 105 -5.06 11.68 -1.51
C ILE A 105 -6.42 11.70 -2.18
N THR A 106 -6.99 10.52 -2.42
CA THR A 106 -8.33 10.35 -3.02
C THR A 106 -9.18 9.43 -2.14
N ALA A 107 -10.49 9.37 -2.41
CA ALA A 107 -11.37 8.41 -1.76
C ALA A 107 -11.35 7.05 -2.47
N THR A 108 -11.64 5.98 -1.74
CA THR A 108 -11.82 4.63 -2.33
C THR A 108 -13.11 4.48 -3.14
N THR A 109 -13.97 5.50 -3.20
CA THR A 109 -15.21 5.50 -3.98
C THR A 109 -14.90 5.79 -5.45
N GLY A 110 -15.47 4.99 -6.36
CA GLY A 110 -15.47 5.30 -7.80
C GLY A 110 -14.33 4.70 -8.64
N TYR A 111 -13.68 3.62 -8.19
CA TYR A 111 -12.70 2.89 -9.02
C TYR A 111 -13.06 1.41 -9.19
N ASP A 112 -12.78 0.85 -10.37
CA ASP A 112 -13.34 -0.42 -10.86
C ASP A 112 -12.89 -1.66 -10.05
N ASN A 113 -11.70 -1.60 -9.42
CA ASN A 113 -11.11 -2.73 -8.68
C ASN A 113 -11.38 -2.72 -7.18
N ARG A 114 -12.18 -1.77 -6.66
CA ARG A 114 -12.31 -1.54 -5.21
C ARG A 114 -12.74 -2.74 -4.39
N ARG A 115 -13.66 -3.56 -4.91
CA ARG A 115 -14.18 -4.73 -4.18
C ARG A 115 -13.13 -5.83 -4.03
N SER A 116 -12.32 -6.03 -5.08
CA SER A 116 -11.23 -7.01 -5.08
C SER A 116 -10.15 -6.61 -4.08
N ILE A 117 -9.75 -5.34 -4.09
CA ILE A 117 -8.76 -4.82 -3.14
C ILE A 117 -9.30 -4.85 -1.70
N GLN A 118 -10.56 -4.47 -1.48
CA GLN A 118 -11.17 -4.53 -0.16
C GLN A 118 -11.21 -5.95 0.42
N GLY A 119 -11.44 -6.97 -0.43
CA GLY A 119 -11.31 -8.37 -0.03
C GLY A 119 -9.90 -8.69 0.46
N ASN A 120 -8.88 -8.32 -0.31
CA ASN A 120 -7.48 -8.52 0.08
C ASN A 120 -7.08 -7.76 1.36
N MET A 121 -7.59 -6.53 1.55
CA MET A 121 -7.39 -5.78 2.79
C MET A 121 -7.99 -6.48 4.01
N THR A 122 -9.14 -7.14 3.83
CA THR A 122 -9.77 -7.93 4.88
C THR A 122 -8.88 -9.10 5.28
N ASP A 123 -8.40 -9.88 4.30
CA ASP A 123 -7.50 -11.01 4.54
C ASP A 123 -6.21 -10.57 5.25
N TYR A 124 -5.61 -9.46 4.81
CA TYR A 124 -4.43 -8.89 5.46
C TYR A 124 -4.73 -8.41 6.87
N THR A 125 -5.88 -7.79 7.12
CA THR A 125 -6.23 -7.31 8.46
C THR A 125 -6.26 -8.46 9.47
N PHE A 126 -6.91 -9.59 9.13
CA PHE A 126 -6.93 -10.78 9.98
C PHE A 126 -5.52 -11.33 10.27
N LEU A 127 -4.67 -11.43 9.23
CA LEU A 127 -3.29 -11.89 9.40
C LEU A 127 -2.48 -10.94 10.29
N ILE A 128 -2.63 -9.63 10.09
CA ILE A 128 -1.91 -8.59 10.85
C ILE A 128 -2.29 -8.63 12.32
N GLU A 129 -3.58 -8.73 12.64
CA GLU A 129 -4.05 -8.83 14.02
C GLU A 129 -3.41 -10.02 14.74
N TRP A 130 -3.42 -11.20 14.10
CA TRP A 130 -2.76 -12.39 14.64
C TRP A 130 -1.24 -12.19 14.83
N LEU A 131 -0.54 -11.61 13.86
CA LEU A 131 0.91 -11.39 13.95
C LEU A 131 1.28 -10.36 15.03
N LEU A 132 0.44 -9.36 15.25
CA LEU A 132 0.62 -8.36 16.32
C LEU A 132 0.44 -8.99 17.71
N GLU A 133 -0.49 -9.92 17.87
CA GLU A 133 -0.63 -10.71 19.11
C GLU A 133 0.62 -11.53 19.41
N GLN A 134 1.31 -12.02 18.37
CA GLN A 134 2.62 -12.68 18.48
C GLN A 134 3.77 -11.70 18.76
N LYS A 135 3.49 -10.41 18.95
CA LYS A 135 4.48 -9.33 19.17
C LYS A 135 5.53 -9.24 18.06
N MET A 136 5.15 -9.60 16.83
CA MET A 136 6.04 -9.55 15.68
C MET A 136 6.40 -8.08 15.34
N PRO A 137 7.68 -7.76 15.10
CA PRO A 137 8.08 -6.44 14.63
C PRO A 137 7.43 -6.05 13.31
N LEU A 138 7.15 -4.76 13.10
CA LEU A 138 6.44 -4.27 11.91
C LEU A 138 7.12 -4.65 10.58
N ALA A 139 8.46 -4.64 10.56
CA ALA A 139 9.23 -5.04 9.39
C ALA A 139 9.02 -6.52 9.02
N ASP A 140 8.93 -7.39 10.03
CA ASP A 140 8.69 -8.82 9.84
C ASP A 140 7.25 -9.09 9.41
N ILE A 141 6.28 -8.29 9.91
CA ILE A 141 4.90 -8.33 9.42
C ILE A 141 4.86 -7.96 7.94
N ASN A 142 5.53 -6.89 7.52
CA ASN A 142 5.61 -6.51 6.10
C ASN A 142 6.23 -7.62 5.24
N ALA A 143 7.33 -8.23 5.71
CA ALA A 143 7.93 -9.39 5.04
C ALA A 143 6.96 -10.58 4.94
N ARG A 144 6.11 -10.78 5.96
CA ARG A 144 5.08 -11.83 5.96
C ARG A 144 3.94 -11.53 4.98
N LEU A 145 3.48 -10.29 4.90
CA LEU A 145 2.46 -9.85 3.94
C LEU A 145 2.91 -10.07 2.49
N ALA A 146 4.19 -9.81 2.19
CA ALA A 146 4.76 -10.05 0.86
C ALA A 146 4.76 -11.53 0.42
N ARG A 147 4.54 -12.46 1.36
CA ARG A 147 4.43 -13.92 1.11
C ARG A 147 3.00 -14.45 1.22
N GLN A 148 2.02 -13.57 1.35
CA GLN A 148 0.63 -13.96 1.49
C GLN A 148 -0.04 -14.09 0.12
N ILE A 149 -0.33 -15.33 -0.25
CA ILE A 149 -1.00 -15.68 -1.49
C ILE A 149 -2.46 -15.23 -1.44
N SER A 150 -2.96 -14.65 -2.53
CA SER A 150 -4.38 -14.36 -2.70
C SER A 150 -4.83 -14.72 -4.11
N LYS A 151 -6.14 -14.93 -4.32
CA LYS A 151 -6.68 -15.25 -5.66
C LYS A 151 -6.27 -14.20 -6.72
N PRO A 152 -6.30 -12.88 -6.44
CA PRO A 152 -5.85 -11.87 -7.41
C PRO A 152 -4.36 -11.95 -7.80
N THR A 153 -3.51 -12.58 -6.99
CA THR A 153 -2.07 -12.75 -7.34
C THR A 153 -1.81 -13.98 -8.19
N GLY A 154 -2.84 -14.71 -8.63
CA GLY A 154 -2.68 -15.91 -9.45
C GLY A 154 -1.92 -17.03 -8.74
N HIS A 155 -2.02 -17.09 -7.41
CA HIS A 155 -1.27 -17.99 -6.52
C HIS A 155 0.24 -17.68 -6.38
N ALA A 156 0.70 -16.52 -6.88
CA ALA A 156 2.06 -16.05 -6.66
C ALA A 156 2.17 -15.21 -5.37
N TRP A 157 3.38 -15.11 -4.83
CA TRP A 157 3.70 -14.22 -3.72
C TRP A 157 3.76 -12.76 -4.20
N PRO A 158 3.07 -11.81 -3.54
CA PRO A 158 3.15 -10.39 -3.87
C PRO A 158 4.59 -9.86 -4.01
N GLY A 159 5.50 -10.29 -3.13
CA GLY A 159 6.91 -9.87 -3.18
C GLY A 159 7.63 -10.30 -4.45
N GLU A 160 7.35 -11.51 -4.96
CA GLU A 160 7.93 -11.98 -6.23
C GLU A 160 7.28 -11.29 -7.43
N LEU A 161 5.97 -11.01 -7.39
CA LEU A 161 5.30 -10.22 -8.43
C LEU A 161 5.88 -8.80 -8.51
N VAL A 162 6.14 -8.16 -7.37
CA VAL A 162 6.77 -6.84 -7.28
C VAL A 162 8.16 -6.86 -7.89
N LYS A 163 9.01 -7.84 -7.53
CA LYS A 163 10.36 -7.97 -8.11
C LYS A 163 10.28 -8.16 -9.62
N LYS A 164 9.39 -9.04 -10.09
CA LYS A 164 9.16 -9.29 -11.51
C LYS A 164 8.72 -8.03 -12.25
N ARG A 165 7.81 -7.26 -11.66
CA ARG A 165 7.33 -6.01 -12.25
C ARG A 165 8.41 -4.94 -12.33
N LEU A 166 9.16 -4.74 -11.25
CA LEU A 166 10.14 -3.66 -11.16
C LEU A 166 11.48 -4.00 -11.85
N CYS A 167 11.87 -5.28 -11.83
CA CYS A 167 13.18 -5.73 -12.31
C CYS A 167 13.12 -6.52 -13.62
N GLY A 168 11.92 -6.89 -14.10
CA GLY A 168 11.74 -7.74 -15.27
C GLY A 168 12.18 -9.20 -15.07
N LYS A 169 12.35 -9.65 -13.83
CA LYS A 169 12.82 -11.00 -13.46
C LYS A 169 11.87 -11.68 -12.49
#